data_AF-A0A562J114-F1
#
_entry.id   AF-A0A562J114-F1
#
_cell.length_a   1.000
_cell.length_b   1.000
_cell.length_c   1.000
_cell.angle_alpha   90.00
_cell.angle_beta   90.00
_cell.angle_gamma   90.00
#
_symmetry.space_group_name_H-M   'P 1'
#
loop_
_entity.id
_entity.type
_entity.pdbx_description
1 polymer ?
#
loop_
_entity_poly.entity_id
_entity_poly.type
_entity_poly.pdbx_seq_one_letter_code
_entity_poly.pdbx_strand_id
1 'polypeptide(L)' 'MTALYVLIPAAVLILIGVIWLFFWAIDNGQYEDLDSPAHQIVFDGEEEKRQLNPKQTSAAQEPHDA' A
#
# COMPACT_ATOMS: atom_id res chain seq x y z
N MET A 1 -30.11 -35.87 -21.53
CA MET A 1 -28.74 -36.19 -21.99
C MET A 1 -28.13 -35.14 -22.92
N THR A 2 -28.78 -33.99 -23.17
CA THR A 2 -28.27 -32.91 -24.04
C THR A 2 -27.61 -31.76 -23.28
N ALA A 3 -28.03 -31.49 -22.04
CA ALA A 3 -27.53 -30.38 -21.23
C ALA A 3 -26.01 -30.44 -20.99
N LEU A 4 -25.42 -31.63 -20.86
CA LEU A 4 -23.98 -31.80 -20.66
C LEU A 4 -23.17 -31.24 -21.83
N TYR A 5 -23.67 -31.34 -23.07
CA TYR A 5 -22.99 -30.81 -24.25
C TYR A 5 -22.94 -29.28 -24.28
N VAL A 6 -23.80 -28.60 -23.53
CA VAL A 6 -23.79 -27.14 -23.39
C VAL A 6 -23.03 -26.74 -22.13
N LEU A 7 -23.21 -27.49 -21.04
CA LEU A 7 -22.64 -27.17 -19.73
C LEU A 7 -21.11 -27.34 -19.70
N ILE A 8 -20.58 -28.38 -20.34
CA ILE A 8 -19.12 -28.63 -20.39
C ILE A 8 -18.39 -27.47 -21.09
N PRO A 9 -18.74 -27.06 -22.33
CA PRO A 9 -18.05 -25.94 -22.96
C PRO A 9 -18.30 -24.61 -22.25
N ALA A 10 -19.50 -24.38 -21.69
CA ALA A 10 -19.76 -23.20 -20.88
C ALA A 10 -18.84 -23.12 -19.64
N ALA A 11 -18.64 -24.24 -18.93
CA ALA A 11 -17.73 -24.31 -17.80
C ALA A 11 -16.27 -24.06 -18.21
N VAL A 12 -15.83 -24.59 -19.35
CA VAL A 12 -14.48 -24.34 -19.88
C VAL A 12 -14.28 -22.86 -20.23
N LEU A 13 -15.26 -22.22 -20.85
CA LEU A 13 -15.19 -20.78 -21.16
C LEU A 13 -15.10 -19.92 -19.90
N ILE A 14 -15.89 -20.25 -18.87
CA ILE A 14 -15.84 -19.56 -17.58
C ILE A 14 -14.47 -19.77 -16.92
N LEU A 15 -13.95 -21.00 -16.93
CA LEU A 15 -12.63 -21.31 -16.36
C LEU A 15 -11.52 -20.50 -17.04
N ILE A 16 -11.53 -20.42 -18.37
CA ILE A 16 -10.57 -19.58 -19.14
C ILE A 16 -10.70 -18.11 -18.73
N GLY A 17 -11.92 -17.60 -18.60
CA GLY A 17 -12.17 -16.22 -18.19
C GLY A 17 -11.63 -15.92 -16.79
N VAL A 18 -11.82 -16.83 -15.84
CA VAL A 18 -11.29 -16.70 -14.47
C VAL A 18 -9.76 -16.71 -14.46
N ILE A 19 -9.14 -17.64 -15.20
CA ILE A 19 -7.68 -17.71 -15.30
C ILE A 19 -7.13 -16.41 -15.91
N TRP A 20 -7.73 -15.93 -16.99
CA TRP A 20 -7.32 -14.68 -17.63
C TRP A 20 -7.45 -13.47 -16.69
N LEU A 21 -8.57 -13.35 -15.98
CA LEU A 21 -8.79 -12.28 -15.00
C LEU A 21 -7.78 -12.35 -13.85
N PHE A 22 -7.44 -13.56 -13.39
CA PHE A 22 -6.45 -13.76 -12.33
C PHE A 22 -5.06 -13.30 -12.75
N PHE A 23 -4.61 -13.65 -13.96
CA PHE A 23 -3.33 -13.17 -14.49
C PHE A 23 -3.33 -11.65 -14.71
N TRP A 24 -4.43 -11.10 -15.24
CA TRP A 24 -4.58 -9.65 -15.36
C TRP A 24 -4.45 -8.95 -13.99
N ALA A 25 -5.06 -9.49 -12.94
CA ALA A 25 -4.99 -8.91 -11.60
C ALA A 25 -3.57 -8.97 -10.99
N ILE A 26 -2.79 -10.02 -11.30
CA ILE A 26 -1.38 -10.12 -10.90
C ILE A 26 -0.54 -9.05 -11.60
N ASP A 27 -0.70 -8.89 -12.91
CA ASP A 27 0.03 -7.90 -13.70
C ASP A 27 -0.35 -6.46 -13.30
N ASN A 28 -1.55 -6.25 -12.76
CA ASN A 28 -2.06 -4.94 -12.37
C ASN A 28 -1.48 -4.39 -11.04
N GLY A 29 -0.40 -4.99 -10.51
CA GLY A 29 0.49 -4.33 -9.56
C GLY A 29 -0.06 -4.14 -8.14
N GLN A 30 -1.04 -4.94 -7.70
CA GLN A 30 -1.62 -4.89 -6.33
C GLN A 30 -0.61 -5.18 -5.19
N TYR A 31 0.66 -5.39 -5.51
CA TYR A 31 1.75 -5.60 -4.56
C TYR A 31 2.56 -4.33 -4.27
N GLU A 32 2.35 -3.23 -5.01
CA GLU A 32 3.11 -1.99 -4.84
C GLU A 32 2.69 -1.20 -3.57
N ASP A 33 1.48 -1.44 -3.05
CA ASP A 33 0.94 -0.73 -1.88
C ASP A 33 1.09 -1.49 -0.54
N LEU A 34 1.82 -2.62 -0.53
CA LEU A 34 2.12 -3.37 0.70
C LEU A 34 3.36 -2.85 1.45
N ASP A 35 4.05 -1.86 0.91
CA ASP A 35 5.27 -1.29 1.50
C ASP A 35 5.01 -0.20 2.57
N SER A 36 3.74 0.16 2.84
CA SER A 36 3.45 1.42 3.54
C SER A 36 3.37 1.41 5.09
N PRO A 37 3.16 0.32 5.86
CA PRO A 37 3.16 0.45 7.33
C PRO A 37 4.08 -0.49 8.12
N ALA A 38 5.01 -1.22 7.49
CA ALA A 38 5.86 -2.18 8.21
C ALA A 38 6.94 -1.56 9.12
N HIS A 39 7.23 -0.26 9.00
CA HIS A 39 8.32 0.40 9.74
C HIS A 39 7.88 1.18 11.00
N GLN A 40 6.64 1.02 11.48
CA GLN A 40 6.11 1.87 12.57
C GLN A 40 5.81 1.15 13.91
N ILE A 41 5.98 -0.18 14.02
CA ILE A 41 5.42 -0.93 15.19
C ILE A 41 6.44 -1.61 16.11
N VAL A 42 7.75 -1.63 15.82
CA VAL A 42 8.75 -2.31 16.69
C VAL A 42 9.98 -1.44 16.98
N PHE A 43 9.77 -0.15 17.24
CA PHE A 43 10.73 0.65 18.01
C PHE A 43 9.93 1.67 18.83
N ASP A 44 9.02 1.18 19.67
CA ASP A 44 8.60 1.96 20.84
C ASP A 44 9.87 2.13 21.69
N GLY A 45 10.39 3.35 21.63
CA GLY A 45 11.65 3.77 22.21
C GLY A 45 11.63 3.73 23.73
N GLU A 46 11.79 2.54 24.29
CA GLU A 46 12.50 2.39 25.56
C GLU A 46 13.98 2.71 25.26
N GLU A 47 14.31 3.99 25.45
CA GLU A 47 15.65 4.55 25.67
C GLU A 47 16.56 4.76 24.44
N GLU A 48 16.70 6.01 23.96
CA GLU A 48 17.88 6.81 24.27
C GLU A 48 17.73 8.26 23.79
N LYS A 49 17.96 9.18 24.71
CA LYS A 49 18.11 10.61 24.52
C LYS A 49 19.30 10.91 23.59
N ARG A 50 19.08 11.50 22.41
CA ARG A 50 20.07 12.40 21.76
C ARG A 50 19.46 13.07 20.53
N GLN A 51 19.00 14.32 20.63
CA GLN A 51 19.78 15.55 20.51
C GLN A 51 19.48 16.26 19.16
N LEU A 52 19.05 17.53 19.30
CA LEU A 52 19.30 18.65 18.38
C LEU A 52 18.45 18.73 17.10
N ASN A 53 17.30 19.40 17.20
CA ASN A 53 16.85 20.28 16.12
C ASN A 53 16.90 21.74 16.60
N PRO A 54 18.04 22.44 16.46
CA PRO A 54 18.14 23.87 16.72
C PRO A 54 17.51 24.62 15.54
N LYS A 55 16.18 24.63 15.47
CA LYS A 55 15.46 25.56 14.59
C LYS A 55 14.40 26.37 15.34
N GLN A 56 14.62 26.55 16.64
CA GLN A 56 14.09 27.69 17.41
C GLN A 56 15.13 28.83 17.43
N THR A 57 15.56 29.32 16.26
CA THR A 57 16.29 30.58 16.15
C THR A 57 16.08 31.17 14.75
N SER A 58 14.84 31.54 14.44
CA SER A 58 14.55 32.53 13.39
C SER A 58 13.14 33.09 13.62
N ALA A 59 12.96 33.76 14.75
CA ALA A 59 11.82 34.64 15.02
C ALA A 59 12.21 35.74 16.02
N ALA A 60 13.48 36.15 16.01
CA ALA A 60 13.93 37.33 16.72
C ALA A 60 14.46 38.31 15.69
N GLN A 61 13.57 39.18 15.18
CA GLN A 61 13.82 40.57 14.75
C GLN A 61 12.59 41.08 13.98
N GLU A 62 11.79 41.93 14.61
CA GLU A 62 12.00 43.37 14.44
C GLU A 62 11.29 44.19 15.54
N PRO A 63 11.81 45.40 15.83
CA PRO A 63 11.52 46.21 16.98
C PRO A 63 10.27 47.06 16.75
N HIS A 64 9.55 47.40 17.81
CA HIS A 64 8.71 48.59 17.73
C HIS A 64 8.64 49.26 19.09
N ASP A 65 9.18 50.47 19.08
CA ASP A 65 9.31 51.43 20.16
C ASP A 65 7.96 51.91 20.70
N ALA A 66 8.00 52.33 21.98
CA ALA A 66 7.42 53.53 22.60
C ALA A 66 6.94 53.28 24.04
#